data_AF-A0A2V4ATK9-F1
#
_entry.id   AF-A0A2V4ATK9-F1
#
_cell.length_a   1.000
_cell.length_b   1.000
_cell.length_c   1.000
_cell.angle_alpha   90.00
_cell.angle_beta   90.00
_cell.angle_gamma   90.00
#
_symmetry.space_group_name_H-M   'P 1'
#
loop_
_entity.id
_entity.type
_entity.pdbx_description
1 polymer ?
#
loop_
_entity_poly.entity_id
_entity_poly.type
_entity_poly.pdbx_seq_one_letter_code
_entity_poly.pdbx_strand_id
1 'polypeptide(L)'
;MGAKTTMSPTLVQLWRPRGTASFNRGTTPVDLPGRVTVFRPGRDRRRPLGRVDHNARPGTFVAPHAIAVDSVGDVYVAEVTGTFGVQAGRVPASLGDHQLQKFVRTT
;
A
#
# COMPACT_ATOMS: atom_id res chain seq x y z
N MET A 1 8.95 2.07 34.24
CA MET A 1 9.49 1.26 33.13
C MET A 1 8.41 1.20 32.05
N GLY A 2 8.48 2.04 31.01
CA GLY A 2 7.44 2.11 29.98
C GLY A 2 7.57 0.96 29.00
N ALA A 3 6.50 0.21 28.78
CA ALA A 3 6.46 -0.86 27.80
C ALA A 3 6.74 -0.27 26.41
N LYS A 4 7.87 -0.63 25.81
CA LYS A 4 8.14 -0.34 24.40
C LYS A 4 7.21 -1.21 23.57
N THR A 5 6.10 -0.65 23.10
CA THR A 5 5.26 -1.29 22.07
C THR A 5 6.13 -1.51 20.85
N THR A 6 6.58 -2.75 20.63
CA THR A 6 7.39 -3.08 19.45
C THR A 6 6.47 -3.00 18.25
N MET A 7 6.63 -1.93 17.46
CA MET A 7 5.88 -1.73 16.24
C MET A 7 6.22 -2.88 15.28
N SER A 8 5.18 -3.51 14.73
CA SER A 8 5.33 -4.52 13.68
C SER A 8 5.94 -3.85 12.44
N PRO A 9 7.09 -4.30 11.89
CA PRO A 9 7.63 -3.70 10.69
C PRO A 9 6.57 -3.73 9.59
N THR A 10 6.43 -2.65 8.85
CA THR A 10 5.45 -2.58 7.77
C THR A 10 6.13 -2.06 6.51
N LEU A 11 5.96 -2.77 5.41
CA LEU A 11 6.53 -2.43 4.11
C LEU A 11 5.41 -1.98 3.17
N VAL A 12 5.60 -0.81 2.56
CA VAL A 12 4.75 -0.29 1.50
C VAL A 12 5.48 -0.40 0.18
N GLN A 13 4.78 -0.85 -0.86
CA GLN A 13 5.32 -0.94 -2.21
C GLN A 13 4.36 -0.30 -3.19
N LEU A 14 4.91 0.61 -3.99
CA LEU A 14 4.20 1.32 -5.04
C LEU A 14 3.80 0.38 -6.18
N TRP A 15 2.64 0.61 -6.78
CA TRP A 15 2.24 0.00 -8.05
C TRP A 15 3.28 0.31 -9.14
N ARG A 16 3.70 -0.71 -9.89
CA ARG A 16 4.59 -0.56 -11.05
C ARG A 16 3.83 -0.95 -12.32
N PRO A 17 3.24 0.02 -13.03
CA PRO A 17 2.68 -0.21 -14.35
C PRO A 17 3.72 -0.80 -15.29
N ARG A 18 3.31 -1.76 -16.13
CA ARG A 18 4.15 -2.26 -17.21
C ARG A 18 4.71 -1.10 -18.03
N GLY A 19 6.00 -1.18 -18.37
CA GLY A 19 6.69 -0.14 -19.14
C GLY A 19 7.21 1.04 -18.32
N THR A 20 6.96 1.10 -17.01
CA THR A 20 7.56 2.13 -16.15
C THR A 20 8.95 1.75 -15.68
N ALA A 21 9.87 2.71 -15.70
CA ALA A 21 11.25 2.53 -15.26
C ALA A 21 11.40 2.70 -13.74
N SER A 22 12.17 1.82 -13.11
CA SER A 22 12.70 2.00 -11.77
C SER A 22 14.13 2.53 -11.84
N PHE A 23 14.48 3.46 -10.95
CA PHE A 23 15.83 4.05 -10.84
C PHE A 23 16.96 3.02 -10.75
N ASN A 24 16.68 1.82 -10.23
CA ASN A 24 17.66 0.78 -9.95
C ASN A 24 17.38 -0.58 -10.62
N ARG A 25 16.21 -0.77 -11.24
CA ARG A 25 15.79 -2.06 -11.81
C ARG A 25 15.42 -1.98 -13.29
N GLY A 26 15.53 -0.80 -13.90
CA GLY A 26 15.14 -0.59 -15.30
C GLY A 26 13.63 -0.70 -15.49
N THR A 27 13.23 -0.96 -16.73
CA THR A 27 11.83 -0.99 -17.16
C THR A 27 11.13 -2.27 -16.67
N THR A 28 9.95 -2.12 -16.07
CA THR A 28 9.18 -3.26 -15.58
C THR A 28 8.47 -3.95 -16.77
N PRO A 29 8.74 -5.25 -17.04
CA PRO A 29 8.16 -5.96 -18.19
C PRO A 29 6.70 -6.37 -18.00
N VAL A 30 6.25 -6.40 -16.74
CA VAL A 30 4.90 -6.81 -16.32
C VAL A 30 4.31 -5.79 -15.36
N ASP A 31 3.00 -5.85 -15.15
CA ASP A 31 2.34 -5.03 -14.14
C ASP A 31 2.56 -5.63 -12.74
N LEU A 32 3.07 -4.85 -11.79
CA LEU A 32 3.29 -5.31 -10.40
C LEU A 32 2.46 -4.50 -9.42
N PRO A 33 1.58 -5.12 -8.63
CA PRO A 33 0.61 -4.41 -7.80
C PRO A 33 1.28 -3.59 -6.68
N GLY A 34 0.63 -2.48 -6.34
CA GLY A 34 0.84 -1.82 -5.06
C GLY A 34 0.45 -2.75 -3.92
N ARG A 35 1.22 -2.78 -2.83
CA ARG A 35 0.94 -3.65 -1.69
C ARG A 35 1.45 -3.09 -0.38
N VAL A 36 0.78 -3.48 0.69
CA VAL A 36 1.24 -3.28 2.07
C VAL A 36 1.51 -4.64 2.69
N THR A 37 2.62 -4.81 3.37
CA THR A 37 2.95 -6.07 4.07
C THR A 37 3.25 -5.77 5.53
N VAL A 38 2.50 -6.41 6.43
CA VAL A 38 2.71 -6.31 7.87
C VAL A 38 3.51 -7.51 8.34
N PHE A 39 4.60 -7.24 9.07
CA PHE A 39 5.48 -8.25 9.65
C PHE A 39 5.25 -8.35 11.15
N ARG A 40 5.10 -9.55 11.70
CA ARG A 40 5.07 -9.74 13.15
C ARG A 40 6.48 -10.02 13.68
N PRO A 41 6.95 -9.34 14.74
CA PRO A 41 8.22 -9.69 15.38
C PRO A 41 8.21 -11.14 15.90
N GLY A 42 9.30 -11.88 15.66
CA GLY A 42 9.51 -13.22 16.21
C GLY A 42 8.76 -14.38 15.54
N ARG A 43 7.93 -14.12 14.52
CA ARG A 43 7.41 -15.17 13.63
C ARG A 43 7.59 -14.70 12.18
N ASP A 44 8.18 -15.52 11.33
CA ASP A 44 8.37 -15.26 9.89
C ASP A 44 7.04 -15.23 9.08
N ARG A 45 5.91 -14.94 9.75
CA ARG A 45 4.59 -14.91 9.14
C ARG A 45 4.33 -13.54 8.54
N ARG A 46 4.59 -13.43 7.25
CA ARG A 46 4.17 -12.32 6.39
C ARG A 46 2.66 -12.45 6.15
N ARG A 47 1.87 -11.44 6.52
CA ARG A 47 0.51 -11.31 5.99
C ARG A 47 0.49 -10.13 5.02
N PRO A 48 0.36 -10.38 3.70
CA PRO A 48 0.09 -9.31 2.75
C PRO A 48 -1.26 -8.67 3.12
N LEU A 49 -1.26 -7.35 3.27
CA LEU A 49 -2.47 -6.55 3.27
C LEU A 49 -2.64 -5.98 1.87
N GLY A 50 -3.75 -6.37 1.27
CA GLY A 50 -4.18 -5.91 -0.04
C GLY A 50 -3.80 -6.84 -1.20
N ARG A 51 -4.67 -6.83 -2.21
CA ARG A 51 -4.61 -7.65 -3.42
C ARG A 51 -4.62 -6.77 -4.66
N VAL A 52 -4.22 -7.36 -5.77
CA VAL A 52 -4.28 -6.77 -7.12
C VAL A 52 -5.73 -6.36 -7.43
N ASP A 53 -5.98 -5.07 -7.63
CA ASP A 53 -7.10 -4.59 -8.46
C ASP A 53 -6.84 -3.11 -8.83
N HIS A 54 -6.80 -2.82 -10.13
CA HIS A 54 -6.74 -1.46 -10.68
C HIS A 54 -8.03 -0.66 -10.45
N ASN A 55 -9.10 -1.31 -9.96
CA ASN A 55 -10.40 -0.70 -9.72
C ASN A 55 -10.51 0.01 -8.36
N ALA A 56 -9.40 0.23 -7.64
CA ALA A 56 -9.40 0.94 -6.36
C ALA A 56 -10.48 0.40 -5.38
N ARG A 57 -10.66 -0.92 -5.37
CA ARG A 57 -11.58 -1.56 -4.43
C ARG A 57 -10.96 -1.52 -3.03
N PRO A 58 -11.77 -1.62 -1.96
CA PRO A 58 -11.24 -1.79 -0.61
C PRO A 58 -10.18 -2.90 -0.56
N GLY A 59 -8.96 -2.54 -0.14
CA GLY A 59 -7.82 -3.47 -0.12
C GLY A 59 -7.00 -3.55 -1.38
N THR A 60 -7.16 -2.63 -2.34
CA THR A 60 -6.24 -2.51 -3.47
C THR A 60 -5.63 -1.10 -3.51
N PHE A 61 -4.45 -0.97 -4.10
CA PHE A 61 -3.67 0.26 -4.01
C PHE A 61 -3.18 0.73 -5.37
N VAL A 62 -3.42 2.01 -5.66
CA VAL A 62 -2.91 2.72 -6.83
C VAL A 62 -1.54 3.30 -6.51
N ALA A 63 -1.40 3.99 -5.38
CA ALA A 63 -0.16 4.69 -5.04
C ALA A 63 0.08 4.84 -3.54
N PRO A 64 0.19 3.74 -2.78
CA PRO A 64 0.34 3.81 -1.33
C PRO A 64 1.71 4.40 -0.99
N HIS A 65 1.71 5.46 -0.18
CA HIS A 65 2.90 6.26 0.09
C HIS A 65 3.16 6.49 1.58
N ALA A 66 2.11 6.53 2.39
CA ALA A 66 2.23 6.62 3.84
C ALA A 66 1.42 5.53 4.52
N ILE A 67 1.90 5.12 5.70
CA ILE A 67 1.26 4.11 6.54
C ILE A 67 1.37 4.47 8.02
N ALA A 68 0.29 4.27 8.76
CA ALA A 68 0.25 4.42 10.20
C ALA A 68 -0.53 3.26 10.83
N VAL A 69 -0.20 2.97 12.10
CA VAL A 69 -0.91 1.96 12.91
C VAL A 69 -1.31 2.63 14.21
N ASP A 70 -2.58 2.51 14.60
CA ASP A 70 -3.07 3.08 15.87
C ASP A 70 -2.87 2.13 17.06
N SER A 71 -3.30 2.56 18.24
CA SER A 71 -3.12 1.81 19.50
C SER A 71 -3.92 0.51 19.59
N VAL A 72 -5.00 0.37 18.81
CA VAL A 72 -5.80 -0.87 18.74
C VAL A 72 -5.29 -1.82 17.65
N GLY A 73 -4.45 -1.31 16.76
CA GLY A 73 -3.75 -2.06 15.72
C GLY A 73 -4.41 -1.96 14.35
N ASP A 74 -5.32 -1.00 14.15
CA ASP A 74 -5.86 -0.70 12.83
C ASP A 74 -4.77 -0.03 11.97
N VAL A 75 -4.79 -0.31 10.67
CA VAL A 75 -3.80 0.19 9.72
C VAL A 75 -4.43 1.23 8.81
N TYR A 76 -3.78 2.37 8.68
CA TYR A 76 -4.19 3.47 7.82
C TYR A 76 -3.18 3.59 6.69
N VAL A 77 -3.65 3.59 5.44
CA VAL A 77 -2.81 3.70 4.25
C VAL A 77 -3.26 4.91 3.46
N ALA A 78 -2.34 5.86 3.26
CA ALA A 78 -2.58 7.02 2.42
C ALA A 78 -1.91 6.87 1.05
N GLU A 79 -2.63 7.27 0.00
CA GLU A 79 -2.25 7.11 -1.39
C GLU A 79 -2.18 8.45 -2.12
N VAL A 80 -1.21 8.59 -3.00
CA VAL A 80 -1.06 9.78 -3.87
C VAL A 80 -1.74 9.57 -5.23
N THR A 81 -2.99 9.09 -5.21
CA THR A 81 -3.75 8.66 -6.40
C THR A 81 -4.01 9.80 -7.39
N GLY A 82 -4.21 11.04 -6.91
CA GLY A 82 -4.43 12.20 -7.77
C GLY A 82 -3.27 12.44 -8.73
N THR A 83 -2.03 12.54 -8.22
CA THR A 83 -0.85 12.84 -9.03
C THR A 83 -0.29 11.60 -9.73
N PHE A 84 -0.19 10.46 -9.04
CA PHE A 84 0.36 9.24 -9.64
C PHE A 84 -0.63 8.54 -10.55
N GLY A 85 -1.91 8.50 -10.21
CA GLY A 85 -2.93 7.78 -10.96
C GLY A 85 -3.61 8.66 -12.00
N VAL A 86 -4.39 9.63 -11.53
CA VAL A 86 -5.33 10.41 -12.36
C VAL A 86 -4.60 11.35 -13.32
N GLN A 87 -3.71 12.22 -12.82
CA GLN A 87 -2.98 13.17 -13.66
C GLN A 87 -2.07 12.48 -14.70
N ALA A 88 -1.58 11.29 -14.39
CA ALA A 88 -0.77 10.49 -15.30
C ALA A 88 -1.60 9.63 -16.28
N GLY A 89 -2.93 9.70 -16.23
CA GLY A 89 -3.83 8.93 -17.09
C GLY A 89 -3.81 7.41 -16.83
N ARG A 90 -3.32 6.98 -15.67
CA ARG A 90 -3.19 5.55 -15.31
C ARG A 90 -4.50 4.95 -14.78
N VAL A 91 -5.35 5.78 -14.20
CA VAL A 91 -6.68 5.43 -13.67
C VAL A 91 -7.68 6.54 -14.00
N PRO A 92 -8.99 6.24 -14.10
CA PRO A 92 -10.01 7.26 -14.36
C PRO A 92 -10.12 8.28 -13.21
N ALA A 93 -10.56 9.50 -13.53
CA ALA A 93 -10.72 10.60 -12.57
C ALA A 93 -11.68 10.27 -11.42
N SER A 94 -12.64 9.36 -11.63
CA SER A 94 -13.55 8.86 -10.59
C SER A 94 -12.84 8.16 -9.42
N LEU A 95 -11.56 7.78 -9.58
CA LEU A 95 -10.74 7.20 -8.52
C LEU A 95 -9.90 8.24 -7.77
N GLY A 96 -10.09 9.54 -8.05
CA GLY A 96 -9.36 10.62 -7.38
C GLY A 96 -9.52 10.66 -5.86
N ASP A 97 -10.63 10.18 -5.34
CA ASP A 97 -10.95 10.13 -3.90
C ASP A 97 -10.36 8.89 -3.20
N HIS A 98 -9.74 7.97 -3.95
CA HIS A 98 -9.07 6.79 -3.41
C HIS A 98 -7.71 7.16 -2.80
N GLN A 99 -7.74 7.94 -1.73
CA GLN A 99 -6.55 8.54 -1.09
C GLN A 99 -6.28 8.02 0.31
N LEU A 100 -7.28 7.48 1.01
CA LEU A 100 -7.12 6.99 2.37
C LEU A 100 -7.98 5.76 2.59
N GLN A 101 -7.34 4.69 3.06
CA GLN A 101 -8.01 3.45 3.44
C GLN A 101 -7.68 3.10 4.88
N LYS A 102 -8.71 2.68 5.64
CA LYS A 102 -8.57 2.11 6.98
C LYS A 102 -8.81 0.60 6.91
N PHE A 103 -7.88 -0.16 7.47
CA PHE A 103 -7.96 -1.61 7.63
C PHE A 103 -8.12 -1.94 9.11
N VAL A 104 -9.26 -2.50 9.46
CA VAL A 104 -9.58 -2.87 10.84
C VAL A 104 -8.89 -4.18 11.19
N ARG A 105 -8.24 -4.23 12.35
CA ARG A 105 -7.65 -5.46 12.87
C ARG A 105 -8.76 -6.36 13.40
N THR A 106 -9.03 -7.46 12.69
CA THR A 106 -9.84 -8.56 13.21
C THR A 106 -8.99 -9.46 14.11
N THR A 107 -9.45 -9.68 15.34
CA THR A 107 -8.92 -10.64 16.32
C THR A 107 -9.17 -12.09 15.91
#